data_AF-A0A4Q5EPQ7-F1
#
_entry.id   AF-A0A4Q5EPQ7-F1
#
_cell.length_a   1.000
_cell.length_b   1.000
_cell.length_c   1.000
_cell.angle_alpha   90.00
_cell.angle_beta   90.00
_cell.angle_gamma   90.00
#
_symmetry.space_group_name_H-M   'P 1'
#
loop_
_entity.id
_entity.type
_entity.pdbx_description
1 polymer ?
#
loop_
_entity_poly.entity_id
_entity_poly.type
_entity_poly.pdbx_seq_one_letter_code
_entity_poly.pdbx_strand_id
1 'polypeptide(L)'
;MRGSAMRESVTDVRIILECLQEAYQMEGDMVRSGKNIHATMIYPFVRMLQEKCRDLTEEQIHKTLWKEYEISGADRMFVERASKILEPYEGESEDEK
;
A
#
# COMPACT_ATOMS: atom_id res chain seq x y z
N MET A 1 -21.35 -29.05 0.47
CA MET A 1 -21.13 -27.78 -0.24
C MET A 1 -21.25 -26.63 0.74
N ARG A 2 -20.13 -26.03 1.14
CA ARG A 2 -20.07 -24.69 1.72
C ARG A 2 -18.98 -23.97 0.94
N GLY A 3 -19.39 -23.31 -0.15
CA GLY A 3 -18.53 -22.38 -0.87
C GLY A 3 -18.52 -21.07 -0.09
N SER A 4 -17.34 -20.66 0.37
CA SER A 4 -16.99 -19.30 0.78
C SER A 4 -15.48 -19.25 1.01
N ALA A 5 -14.72 -19.00 -0.06
CA ALA A 5 -13.36 -18.48 0.00
C ALA A 5 -13.13 -17.68 -1.28
N MET A 6 -13.66 -16.46 -1.30
CA MET A 6 -13.40 -15.45 -2.32
C MET A 6 -13.23 -14.17 -1.49
N ARG A 7 -12.04 -13.59 -1.36
CA ARG A 7 -11.00 -13.38 -2.37
C ARG A 7 -9.60 -13.49 -1.74
N GLU A 8 -8.83 -14.48 -2.15
CA GLU A 8 -7.37 -14.36 -2.07
C GLU A 8 -7.01 -13.27 -3.09
N SER A 9 -6.63 -12.06 -2.65
CA SER A 9 -6.07 -11.09 -3.58
C SER A 9 -4.75 -11.66 -4.10
N VAL A 10 -4.74 -12.14 -5.34
CA VAL A 10 -3.61 -12.90 -5.94
C VAL A 10 -2.36 -12.01 -6.15
N THR A 11 -2.49 -10.70 -5.96
CA THR A 11 -1.44 -9.73 -6.28
C THR A 11 -0.38 -9.67 -5.19
N ASP A 12 0.87 -9.94 -5.59
CA ASP A 12 2.08 -9.84 -4.77
C ASP A 12 2.27 -8.41 -4.23
N VAL A 13 2.66 -8.28 -2.95
CA VAL A 13 2.94 -7.00 -2.29
C VAL A 13 3.89 -6.14 -3.12
N ARG A 14 4.90 -6.75 -3.76
CA ARG A 14 5.86 -6.04 -4.61
C ARG A 14 5.20 -5.40 -5.82
N ILE A 15 4.27 -6.09 -6.48
CA ILE A 15 3.52 -5.55 -7.62
C ILE A 15 2.67 -4.36 -7.17
N ILE A 16 2.02 -4.48 -6.01
CA ILE A 16 1.22 -3.37 -5.46
C ILE A 16 2.12 -2.16 -5.15
N LEU A 17 3.32 -2.39 -4.60
CA LEU A 17 4.29 -1.34 -4.33
C LEU A 17 4.82 -0.66 -5.59
N GLU A 18 5.06 -1.41 -6.67
CA GLU A 18 5.42 -0.84 -7.98
C GLU A 18 4.31 0.08 -8.50
N CYS A 19 3.05 -0.38 -8.49
CA CYS A 19 1.91 0.45 -8.89
C CYS A 19 1.71 1.67 -7.98
N LEU A 20 1.92 1.51 -6.67
CA LEU A 20 1.85 2.62 -5.73
C LEU A 20 2.93 3.67 -6.01
N GLN A 21 4.15 3.24 -6.37
CA GLN A 21 5.22 4.15 -6.76
C GLN A 21 4.81 4.99 -7.98
N GLU A 22 4.24 4.36 -9.00
CA GLU A 22 3.75 5.05 -10.19
C GLU A 22 2.62 6.04 -9.84
N ALA A 23 1.69 5.64 -8.96
CA ALA A 23 0.62 6.53 -8.49
C ALA A 23 1.18 7.74 -7.72
N TYR A 24 2.19 7.54 -6.86
CA TYR A 24 2.89 8.64 -6.20
C TYR A 24 3.63 9.56 -7.18
N GLN A 25 4.17 9.03 -8.27
CA GLN A 25 4.78 9.85 -9.32
C GLN A 25 3.75 10.68 -10.09
N MET A 26 2.61 10.09 -10.42
CA MET A 26 1.56 10.77 -11.19
C MET A 26 0.78 11.80 -10.36
N GLU A 27 0.49 11.49 -9.10
CA GLU A 27 -0.47 12.23 -8.29
C GLU A 27 0.11 12.78 -6.97
N GLY A 28 1.40 12.58 -6.73
CA GLY A 28 2.07 13.00 -5.49
C GLY A 28 1.97 14.49 -5.22
N ASP A 29 2.02 15.34 -6.25
CA ASP A 29 1.88 16.79 -6.08
C ASP A 29 0.48 17.18 -5.57
N MET A 30 -0.56 16.43 -5.95
CA MET A 30 -1.90 16.65 -5.43
C MET A 30 -1.95 16.32 -3.93
N VAL A 31 -1.39 15.20 -3.51
CA VAL A 31 -1.31 14.83 -2.08
C VAL A 31 -0.48 15.83 -1.29
N ARG A 32 0.66 16.29 -1.85
CA ARG A 32 1.51 17.32 -1.23
C ARG A 32 0.78 18.65 -1.06
N SER A 33 -0.13 19.00 -1.98
CA SER A 33 -0.99 20.19 -1.87
C SER A 33 -2.16 20.02 -0.89
N GLY A 34 -2.27 18.88 -0.22
CA GLY A 34 -3.29 18.59 0.80
C GLY A 34 -4.55 17.90 0.25
N LYS A 35 -4.55 17.44 -1.01
CA LYS A 35 -5.66 16.62 -1.52
C LYS A 35 -5.75 15.32 -0.73
N ASN A 36 -6.96 14.95 -0.33
CA ASN A 36 -7.22 13.70 0.36
C ASN A 36 -6.92 12.51 -0.58
N ILE A 37 -6.14 11.53 -0.09
CA ILE A 37 -5.77 10.34 -0.87
C ILE A 37 -6.97 9.54 -1.36
N HIS A 38 -8.10 9.53 -0.63
CA HIS A 38 -9.33 8.84 -1.05
C HIS A 38 -9.88 9.35 -2.40
N ALA A 39 -9.44 10.53 -2.84
CA ALA A 39 -9.77 11.13 -4.13
C ALA A 39 -8.63 11.00 -5.18
N THR A 40 -7.75 10.01 -5.01
CA THR A 40 -6.57 9.76 -5.86
C THR A 40 -6.43 8.26 -6.16
N MET A 41 -5.72 7.92 -7.22
CA MET A 41 -5.31 6.56 -7.61
C MET A 41 -4.36 5.90 -6.62
N ILE A 42 -3.77 6.66 -5.69
CA ILE A 42 -2.96 6.12 -4.58
C ILE A 42 -3.82 5.24 -3.66
N TYR A 43 -5.06 5.65 -3.39
CA TYR A 43 -5.89 5.02 -2.37
C TYR A 43 -6.20 3.53 -2.65
N PRO A 44 -6.61 3.12 -3.86
CA PRO A 44 -6.78 1.71 -4.18
C PRO A 44 -5.57 0.85 -3.83
N PHE A 45 -4.34 1.31 -4.11
CA PHE A 45 -3.13 0.54 -3.81
C PHE A 45 -2.80 0.50 -2.32
N VAL A 46 -3.00 1.60 -1.60
CA VAL A 46 -2.90 1.61 -0.13
C VAL A 46 -3.87 0.61 0.49
N ARG A 47 -5.09 0.55 -0.02
CA ARG A 47 -6.13 -0.39 0.45
C ARG A 47 -5.80 -1.84 0.10
N MET A 48 -5.22 -2.10 -1.07
CA MET A 48 -4.69 -3.43 -1.41
C MET A 48 -3.54 -3.86 -0.48
N LEU A 49 -2.65 -2.95 -0.08
CA LEU A 49 -1.60 -3.25 0.90
C LEU A 49 -2.19 -3.51 2.29
N GLN A 50 -3.22 -2.76 2.68
CA GLN A 50 -3.91 -2.95 3.94
C GLN A 50 -4.57 -4.33 4.03
N GLU A 51 -5.16 -4.83 2.94
CA GLU A 51 -5.68 -6.21 2.87
C GLU A 51 -4.58 -7.28 3.02
N LYS A 52 -3.30 -6.92 2.82
CA LYS A 52 -2.13 -7.82 2.94
C LYS A 52 -1.37 -7.69 4.26
N CYS A 53 -1.67 -6.66 5.03
CA CYS A 53 -0.96 -6.35 6.27
C CYS A 53 -1.92 -6.42 7.46
N ARG A 54 -1.55 -7.17 8.50
CA ARG A 54 -2.22 -7.11 9.81
C ARG A 54 -1.83 -5.84 10.57
N ASP A 55 -2.72 -5.40 11.45
CA ASP A 55 -2.46 -4.35 12.44
C ASP A 55 -2.03 -2.97 11.87
N LEU A 56 -2.24 -2.75 10.58
CA LEU A 56 -1.97 -1.47 9.91
C LEU A 56 -3.24 -0.90 9.29
N THR A 57 -3.52 0.36 9.61
CA THR A 57 -4.55 1.15 8.92
C THR A 57 -4.04 1.68 7.58
N GLU A 58 -4.96 1.98 6.66
CA GLU A 58 -4.67 2.65 5.39
C GLU A 58 -3.86 3.94 5.60
N GLU A 59 -4.18 4.71 6.66
CA GLU A 59 -3.48 5.94 7.00
C GLU A 59 -2.03 5.69 7.45
N GLN A 60 -1.79 4.67 8.28
CA GLN A 60 -0.43 4.30 8.71
C GLN A 60 0.42 3.83 7.53
N ILE A 61 -0.14 2.99 6.65
CA ILE A 61 0.53 2.53 5.43
C ILE A 61 0.88 3.74 4.56
N HIS A 62 -0.11 4.58 4.23
CA HIS A 62 0.14 5.74 3.39
C HIS A 62 1.20 6.66 3.99
N LYS A 63 1.07 7.07 5.26
CA LYS A 63 2.04 8.00 5.89
C LYS A 63 3.46 7.44 5.92
N THR A 64 3.60 6.13 6.16
CA THR A 64 4.92 5.50 6.24
C THR A 64 5.55 5.40 4.86
N LEU A 65 4.80 4.90 3.87
CA LEU A 65 5.31 4.73 2.51
C LEU A 65 5.48 6.06 1.79
N TRP A 66 4.63 7.06 2.04
CA TRP A 66 4.79 8.40 1.49
C TRP A 66 6.10 9.04 1.95
N LYS A 67 6.44 8.93 3.24
CA LYS A 67 7.74 9.41 3.75
C LYS A 67 8.91 8.70 3.08
N GLU A 68 8.83 7.38 2.90
CA GLU A 68 9.89 6.64 2.20
C GLU A 68 10.00 7.08 0.73
N TYR A 69 8.87 7.31 0.06
CA TYR A 69 8.83 7.85 -1.30
C TYR A 69 9.45 9.26 -1.38
N GLU A 70 9.19 10.13 -0.41
CA GLU A 70 9.80 11.47 -0.38
C GLU A 70 11.33 11.43 -0.14
N ILE A 71 11.83 10.43 0.59
CA ILE A 71 13.27 10.24 0.84
C ILE A 71 13.97 9.60 -0.37
N SER A 72 13.38 8.55 -0.92
CA SER A 72 13.96 7.77 -2.04
C SER A 72 13.70 8.41 -3.41
N GLY A 73 12.72 9.30 -3.50
CA GLY A 73 12.23 9.84 -4.77
C GLY A 73 11.62 8.77 -5.67
N ALA A 74 11.62 9.03 -6.98
CA ALA A 74 11.27 8.06 -8.00
C ALA A 74 12.35 6.97 -8.22
N ASP A 75 13.36 6.90 -7.36
CA ASP A 75 14.47 5.97 -7.54
C ASP A 75 14.03 4.52 -7.30
N ARG A 76 14.77 3.57 -7.87
CA ARG A 76 14.43 2.13 -7.86
C ARG A 76 14.42 1.50 -6.46
N MET A 77 14.76 2.26 -5.42
CA MET A 77 14.88 1.78 -4.04
C MET A 77 13.57 1.83 -3.25
N PHE A 78 12.55 2.58 -3.71
CA PHE A 78 11.28 2.69 -2.99
C PHE A 78 10.67 1.31 -2.72
N VAL A 79 10.52 0.47 -3.76
CA VAL A 79 9.88 -0.85 -3.65
C VAL A 79 10.62 -1.75 -2.68
N GLU A 80 11.96 -1.79 -2.75
CA GLU A 80 12.76 -2.62 -1.85
C GLU A 80 12.62 -2.20 -0.38
N ARG A 81 12.64 -0.88 -0.12
CA ARG A 81 12.55 -0.35 1.24
C ARG A 81 11.13 -0.46 1.80
N ALA A 82 10.13 -0.15 0.99
CA ALA A 82 8.73 -0.32 1.33
C ALA A 82 8.40 -1.78 1.66
N SER A 83 8.92 -2.73 0.88
CA SER A 83 8.77 -4.16 1.16
C SER A 83 9.37 -4.54 2.52
N LYS A 84 10.60 -4.10 2.83
CA LYS A 84 11.24 -4.32 4.14
C LYS A 84 10.46 -3.68 5.31
N ILE A 85 9.82 -2.54 5.08
CA ILE A 85 8.98 -1.87 6.09
C ILE A 85 7.72 -2.68 6.39
N LEU A 86 7.10 -3.26 5.35
CA LEU A 86 5.84 -4.00 5.49
C LEU A 86 6.03 -5.46 5.89
N GLU A 87 7.18 -6.08 5.61
CA GLU A 87 7.48 -7.48 5.91
C GLU A 87 7.05 -7.96 7.32
N PRO A 88 7.25 -7.21 8.42
CA PRO A 88 6.81 -7.64 9.76
C PRO A 88 5.28 -7.74 9.92
N TYR A 89 4.55 -7.01 9.08
CA TYR A 89 3.10 -6.88 9.09
C TYR A 89 2.45 -7.77 8.02
N GLU A 90 3.21 -8.37 7.12
CA GLU A 90 2.65 -9.27 6.10
C GLU A 90 1.93 -10.45 6.77
N GLY A 91 0.71 -10.69 6.31
CA GLY A 91 -0.21 -11.65 6.90
C GLY A 91 -1.62 -11.06 6.88
N GLU A 92 -2.60 -11.87 6.53
CA GLU A 92 -4.00 -11.46 6.60
C GLU A 92 -4.36 -11.26 8.08
N SER A 93 -5.03 -10.16 8.40
CA SER A 93 -5.65 -10.04 9.72
C SER A 93 -6.59 -11.24 9.89
N GLU A 94 -6.37 -12.04 10.93
CA GLU A 94 -7.35 -13.04 11.35
C GLU A 94 -8.60 -12.26 11.76
N ASP A 95 -9.53 -12.02 10.83
CA ASP A 95 -10.84 -11.51 11.17
C ASP A 95 -11.44 -12.46 12.20
N GLU A 96 -11.65 -11.90 13.40
CA GLU A 96 -12.18 -12.57 14.58
C GLU A 96 -13.48 -13.31 14.21
N LYS A 97 -13.51 -14.59 14.61
CA LYS A 97 -14.58 -15.57 14.36
C LYS A 97 -16.00 -15.11 14.66
#